data_AF-A0AAV6B234-F1
#
_entry.id   AF-A0AAV6B234-F1
#
_cell.length_a   1.000
_cell.length_b   1.000
_cell.length_c   1.000
_cell.angle_alpha   90.00
_cell.angle_beta   90.00
_cell.angle_gamma   90.00
#
_symmetry.space_group_name_H-M   'P 1'
#
loop_
_entity.id
_entity.type
_entity.pdbx_description
1 polymer ?
#
loop_
_entity_poly.entity_id
_entity_poly.type
_entity_poly.pdbx_seq_one_letter_code
_entity_poly.pdbx_strand_id
1 'polypeptide(L)'
;MNSNPTPKEHRKDRTRAFIALLLGALLWIPLVHWLFVRPSENFNPHKPGIAPKAQALAARHLHLWTNASERKGELDRMRRSNAEWDFMGRSFLVWSLAEMGLRDPARKQECLAVIDEIIGETLRLEREHGIYFFLMPYAKASPFVVQPPRSLFIDSEIALMLGVRRVLEEREDYKALLTARVEAMLERMRRSPALVAESYPDECWLFDHAVALAAIRVADFLDGSDHSAFFREWMEMAKRQLVHSSTGLLVSSFTTTAQHRDGPEGSSIWMAAHCLRLIDEEFALDQYRRARRQLGATLCGFGWSREWPASWSGPMDIDSGLVVPVLGISAGGSGLAFIGAGSFGDND
;
A
#
# COMPACT_ATOMS: atom_id res chain seq x y z
N MET A 1 6.56 62.25 35.39
CA MET A 1 7.90 61.69 35.11
C MET A 1 7.72 60.26 34.65
N ASN A 2 7.69 60.03 33.33
CA ASN A 2 7.76 58.67 32.78
C ASN A 2 9.22 58.25 32.79
N SER A 3 9.60 57.45 33.78
CA SER A 3 10.91 56.79 33.79
C SER A 3 10.94 55.78 32.66
N ASN A 4 11.63 56.10 31.57
CA ASN A 4 11.85 55.12 30.51
C ASN A 4 12.65 53.95 31.08
N PRO A 5 12.19 52.70 30.90
CA PRO A 5 12.84 51.52 31.46
C PRO A 5 14.28 51.39 30.97
N THR A 6 15.15 50.96 31.88
CA THR A 6 16.58 50.85 31.60
C THR A 6 16.87 49.64 30.69
N PRO A 7 17.97 49.63 29.91
CA PRO A 7 18.32 48.50 29.02
C PRO A 7 18.39 47.13 29.72
N LYS A 8 18.68 47.10 31.03
CA LYS A 8 18.69 45.88 31.84
C LYS A 8 17.29 45.35 32.15
N GLU A 9 16.30 46.23 32.32
CA GLU A 9 14.89 45.86 32.55
C GLU A 9 14.28 45.25 31.28
N HIS A 10 14.52 45.86 30.12
CA HIS A 10 14.10 45.29 28.83
C HIS A 10 14.67 43.87 28.57
N ARG A 11 15.91 43.60 29.01
CA ARG A 11 16.51 42.26 28.89
C ARG A 11 15.85 41.24 29.83
N LYS A 12 15.48 41.65 31.04
CA LYS A 12 14.80 40.79 32.02
C LYS A 12 13.38 40.44 31.58
N ASP A 13 12.66 41.40 31.01
CA ASP A 13 11.30 41.19 30.51
C ASP A 13 11.27 40.33 29.25
N ARG A 14 12.23 40.51 28.33
CA ARG A 14 12.41 39.61 27.18
C ARG A 14 12.73 38.18 27.63
N THR A 15 13.55 38.01 28.66
CA THR A 15 13.89 36.69 29.21
C THR A 15 12.66 36.02 29.83
N ARG A 16 11.86 36.76 30.60
CA ARG A 16 10.60 36.25 31.18
C ARG A 16 9.57 35.89 30.11
N ALA A 17 9.42 36.73 29.08
CA ALA A 17 8.54 36.45 27.95
C ALA A 17 8.97 35.18 27.19
N PHE A 18 10.27 35.01 26.96
CA PHE A 18 10.80 33.79 26.34
C PHE A 18 10.57 32.55 27.19
N ILE A 19 10.80 32.62 28.51
CA ILE A 19 10.52 31.51 29.44
C ILE A 19 9.01 31.19 29.45
N ALA A 20 8.15 32.19 29.50
CA ALA A 20 6.70 31.99 29.47
C ALA A 20 6.24 31.35 28.15
N LEU A 21 6.81 31.77 27.01
CA LEU A 21 6.54 31.15 25.72
C LEU A 21 7.01 29.68 25.67
N LEU A 22 8.20 29.40 26.19
CA LEU A 22 8.73 28.03 26.28
C LEU A 22 7.85 27.14 27.16
N LEU A 23 7.47 27.62 28.35
CA LEU A 23 6.59 26.89 29.25
C LEU A 23 5.21 26.67 28.62
N GLY A 24 4.66 27.69 27.96
CA GLY A 24 3.42 27.59 27.19
C GLY A 24 3.53 26.53 26.09
N ALA A 25 4.60 26.55 25.29
CA ALA A 25 4.84 25.56 24.24
C ALA A 25 4.99 24.15 24.80
N LEU A 26 5.76 23.95 25.87
CA LEU A 26 5.96 22.65 26.52
C LEU A 26 4.67 22.07 27.10
N LEU A 27 3.75 22.92 27.57
CA LEU A 27 2.45 22.48 28.08
C LEU A 27 1.44 22.20 26.96
N TRP A 28 1.39 23.07 25.94
CA TRP A 28 0.34 23.01 24.92
C TRP A 28 0.67 22.07 23.76
N ILE A 29 1.92 22.02 23.29
CA ILE A 29 2.31 21.20 22.12
C ILE A 29 1.95 19.71 22.32
N PRO A 30 2.24 19.08 23.47
CA PRO A 30 1.84 17.69 23.70
C PRO A 30 0.32 17.47 23.69
N LEU A 31 -0.46 18.53 23.89
CA LEU A 31 -1.93 18.49 23.95
C LEU A 31 -2.60 18.83 22.61
N VAL A 32 -1.86 19.27 21.59
CA VAL A 32 -2.44 19.68 20.30
C VAL A 32 -3.24 18.55 19.64
N HIS A 33 -2.83 17.29 19.82
CA HIS A 33 -3.56 16.15 19.26
C HIS A 33 -5.02 16.08 19.69
N TRP A 34 -5.38 16.60 20.88
CA TRP A 34 -6.78 16.62 21.34
C TRP A 34 -7.71 17.43 20.42
N LEU A 35 -7.18 18.39 19.65
CA LEU A 35 -7.95 19.11 18.62
C LEU A 35 -8.22 18.24 17.38
N PHE A 36 -7.49 17.14 17.21
CA PHE A 36 -7.56 16.22 16.08
C PHE A 36 -8.10 14.85 16.47
N VAL A 37 -8.27 14.56 17.76
CA VAL A 37 -8.90 13.32 18.24
C VAL A 37 -10.30 13.24 17.64
N ARG A 38 -10.54 12.19 16.87
CA ARG A 38 -11.87 11.85 16.36
C ARG A 38 -12.36 10.59 17.06
N PRO A 39 -13.68 10.42 17.21
CA PRO A 39 -14.23 9.19 17.78
C PRO A 39 -13.71 7.97 17.00
N SER A 40 -13.09 7.02 17.69
CA SER A 40 -12.54 5.80 17.07
C SER A 40 -13.60 4.98 16.35
N GLU A 41 -14.86 5.09 16.77
CA GLU A 41 -16.02 4.47 16.14
C GLU A 41 -16.23 4.89 14.67
N ASN A 42 -15.70 6.05 14.27
CA ASN A 42 -15.77 6.50 12.88
C ASN A 42 -14.82 5.74 11.94
N PHE A 43 -13.86 5.00 12.51
CA PHE A 43 -12.75 4.37 11.77
C PHE A 43 -12.58 2.88 12.09
N ASN A 44 -13.07 2.40 13.23
CA ASN A 44 -12.78 1.06 13.74
C ASN A 44 -13.29 -0.04 12.79
N PRO A 45 -12.40 -0.82 12.16
CA PRO A 45 -12.78 -1.88 11.23
C PRO A 45 -13.23 -3.17 11.93
N HIS A 46 -13.10 -3.29 13.26
CA HIS A 46 -13.44 -4.49 14.02
C HIS A 46 -14.88 -4.49 14.56
N LYS A 47 -15.62 -3.38 14.41
CA LYS A 47 -17.05 -3.37 14.71
C LYS A 47 -17.85 -3.95 13.52
N PRO A 48 -18.99 -4.63 13.77
CA PRO A 48 -19.88 -5.07 12.70
C PRO A 48 -20.32 -3.92 11.79
N GLY A 49 -20.38 -4.19 10.48
CA GLY A 49 -20.77 -3.22 9.45
C GLY A 49 -19.60 -2.38 8.91
N ILE A 50 -19.93 -1.29 8.22
CA ILE A 50 -18.97 -0.40 7.58
C ILE A 50 -18.83 0.89 8.39
N ALA A 51 -17.60 1.25 8.75
CA ALA A 51 -17.32 2.48 9.49
C ALA A 51 -17.83 3.72 8.73
N PRO A 52 -18.43 4.73 9.41
CA PRO A 52 -18.98 5.92 8.76
C PRO A 52 -18.00 6.63 7.82
N LYS A 53 -16.71 6.69 8.18
CA LYS A 53 -15.71 7.32 7.31
C LYS A 53 -15.44 6.51 6.04
N ALA A 54 -15.41 5.18 6.14
CA ALA A 54 -15.27 4.30 4.98
C ALA A 54 -16.50 4.43 4.06
N GLN A 55 -17.72 4.54 4.61
CA GLN A 55 -18.93 4.81 3.82
C GLN A 55 -18.83 6.13 3.05
N ALA A 56 -18.41 7.20 3.71
CA ALA A 56 -18.26 8.52 3.07
C ALA A 56 -17.21 8.52 1.95
N LEU A 57 -16.09 7.82 2.16
CA LEU A 57 -15.06 7.66 1.12
C LEU A 57 -15.60 6.83 -0.05
N ALA A 58 -16.21 5.67 0.22
CA ALA A 58 -16.80 4.82 -0.80
C ALA A 58 -17.87 5.55 -1.62
N ALA A 59 -18.75 6.33 -0.98
CA ALA A 59 -19.80 7.07 -1.68
C ALA A 59 -19.25 8.02 -2.76
N ARG A 60 -18.12 8.70 -2.49
CA ARG A 60 -17.46 9.56 -3.50
C ARG A 60 -16.96 8.74 -4.69
N HIS A 61 -16.32 7.60 -4.43
CA HIS A 61 -15.77 6.74 -5.49
C HIS A 61 -16.88 6.05 -6.29
N LEU A 62 -17.92 5.54 -5.63
CA LEU A 62 -19.10 4.97 -6.31
C LEU A 62 -19.75 6.01 -7.23
N HIS A 63 -19.89 7.26 -6.76
CA HIS A 63 -20.42 8.33 -7.60
C HIS A 63 -19.58 8.55 -8.88
N LEU A 64 -18.25 8.60 -8.74
CA LEU A 64 -17.35 8.70 -9.89
C LEU A 64 -17.59 7.56 -10.87
N TRP A 65 -17.70 6.33 -10.41
CA TRP A 65 -17.94 5.18 -11.28
C TRP A 65 -19.31 5.18 -11.95
N THR A 66 -20.33 5.81 -11.36
CA THR A 66 -21.64 5.99 -12.00
C THR A 66 -21.74 7.21 -12.94
N ASN A 67 -20.75 8.12 -12.96
CA ASN A 67 -20.77 9.34 -13.76
C ASN A 67 -19.54 9.42 -14.68
N ALA A 68 -19.71 9.04 -15.94
CA ALA A 68 -18.61 8.91 -16.91
C ALA A 68 -17.81 10.21 -17.14
N SER A 69 -18.45 11.38 -17.09
CA SER A 69 -17.77 12.66 -17.30
C SER A 69 -16.86 13.01 -16.12
N GLU A 70 -17.38 12.88 -14.89
CA GLU A 70 -16.59 13.09 -13.69
C GLU A 70 -15.50 12.04 -13.53
N ARG A 71 -15.80 10.77 -13.85
CA ARG A 71 -14.82 9.68 -13.89
C ARG A 71 -13.65 10.08 -14.77
N LYS A 72 -13.92 10.44 -16.03
CA LYS A 72 -12.89 10.81 -16.99
C LYS A 72 -12.03 11.96 -16.46
N GLY A 73 -12.66 13.02 -15.94
CA GLY A 73 -11.93 14.16 -15.40
C GLY A 73 -11.00 13.78 -14.23
N GLU A 74 -11.43 12.88 -13.37
CA GLU A 74 -10.63 12.38 -12.24
C GLU A 74 -9.51 11.43 -12.68
N LEU A 75 -9.79 10.52 -13.62
CA LEU A 75 -8.78 9.63 -14.20
C LEU A 75 -7.69 10.43 -14.92
N ASP A 76 -8.09 11.40 -15.75
CA ASP A 76 -7.16 12.31 -16.42
C ASP A 76 -6.32 13.08 -15.39
N ARG A 77 -6.93 13.51 -14.27
CA ARG A 77 -6.22 14.19 -13.18
C ARG A 77 -5.14 13.32 -12.55
N MET A 78 -5.44 12.05 -12.23
CA MET A 78 -4.46 11.13 -11.64
C MET A 78 -3.33 10.83 -12.64
N ARG A 79 -3.69 10.47 -13.87
CA ARG A 79 -2.75 10.05 -14.92
C ARG A 79 -1.85 11.17 -15.43
N ARG A 80 -2.20 12.45 -15.22
CA ARG A 80 -1.33 13.60 -15.56
C ARG A 80 0.01 13.57 -14.82
N SER A 81 0.05 13.03 -13.61
CA SER A 81 1.27 12.97 -12.79
C SER A 81 1.86 11.58 -12.73
N ASN A 82 1.03 10.55 -12.54
CA ASN A 82 1.45 9.16 -12.54
C ASN A 82 0.32 8.29 -13.12
N ALA A 83 0.61 7.52 -14.17
CA ALA A 83 -0.35 6.60 -14.78
C ALA A 83 -0.76 5.44 -13.84
N GLU A 84 0.12 5.06 -12.92
CA GLU A 84 -0.11 4.01 -11.92
C GLU A 84 -1.10 4.43 -10.85
N TRP A 85 -1.25 5.73 -10.56
CA TRP A 85 -2.21 6.19 -9.54
C TRP A 85 -3.65 5.87 -9.90
N ASP A 86 -3.98 5.91 -11.20
CA ASP A 86 -5.26 5.41 -11.70
C ASP A 86 -5.39 3.91 -11.45
N PHE A 87 -4.37 3.14 -11.78
CA PHE A 87 -4.38 1.68 -11.61
C PHE A 87 -4.50 1.26 -10.14
N MET A 88 -3.66 1.81 -9.25
CA MET A 88 -3.73 1.56 -7.82
C MET A 88 -5.05 2.04 -7.21
N GLY A 89 -5.56 3.18 -7.68
CA GLY A 89 -6.88 3.67 -7.29
C GLY A 89 -8.01 2.67 -7.61
N ARG A 90 -7.93 1.98 -8.76
CA ARG A 90 -8.85 0.90 -9.14
C ARG A 90 -8.68 -0.31 -8.22
N SER A 91 -7.46 -0.78 -8.02
CA SER A 91 -7.17 -1.97 -7.19
C SER A 91 -7.65 -1.81 -5.76
N PHE A 92 -7.21 -0.75 -5.06
CA PHE A 92 -7.61 -0.48 -3.69
C PHE A 92 -9.13 -0.31 -3.55
N LEU A 93 -9.78 0.31 -4.53
CA LEU A 93 -11.23 0.46 -4.53
C LEU A 93 -11.93 -0.90 -4.69
N VAL A 94 -11.49 -1.76 -5.61
CA VAL A 94 -12.07 -3.10 -5.79
C VAL A 94 -11.92 -3.93 -4.52
N TRP A 95 -10.73 -3.95 -3.91
CA TRP A 95 -10.51 -4.69 -2.65
C TRP A 95 -11.37 -4.15 -1.51
N SER A 96 -11.48 -2.81 -1.40
CA SER A 96 -12.33 -2.17 -0.40
C SER A 96 -13.81 -2.48 -0.61
N LEU A 97 -14.29 -2.43 -1.85
CA LEU A 97 -15.69 -2.74 -2.18
C LEU A 97 -16.02 -4.22 -1.96
N ALA A 98 -15.08 -5.13 -2.22
CA ALA A 98 -15.25 -6.55 -1.94
C ALA A 98 -15.44 -6.80 -0.44
N GLU A 99 -14.57 -6.23 0.39
CA GLU A 99 -14.67 -6.29 1.85
C GLU A 99 -15.96 -5.63 2.36
N MET A 100 -16.36 -4.49 1.77
CA MET A 100 -17.61 -3.83 2.10
C MET A 100 -18.82 -4.69 1.78
N GLY A 101 -18.85 -5.34 0.61
CA GLY A 101 -19.93 -6.23 0.20
C GLY A 101 -20.03 -7.49 1.07
N LEU A 102 -18.90 -7.99 1.60
CA LEU A 102 -18.89 -9.11 2.56
C LEU A 102 -19.49 -8.71 3.91
N ARG A 103 -19.23 -7.49 4.36
CA ARG A 103 -19.67 -6.96 5.67
C ARG A 103 -21.10 -6.42 5.67
N ASP A 104 -21.60 -5.97 4.51
CA ASP A 104 -22.93 -5.40 4.36
C ASP A 104 -23.67 -6.03 3.17
N PRO A 105 -24.44 -7.12 3.41
CA PRO A 105 -25.18 -7.81 2.37
C PRO A 105 -26.17 -6.93 1.61
N ALA A 106 -26.69 -5.86 2.22
CA ALA A 106 -27.63 -4.95 1.56
C ALA A 106 -26.96 -4.14 0.45
N ARG A 107 -25.65 -3.93 0.54
CA ARG A 107 -24.85 -3.20 -0.45
C ARG A 107 -24.07 -4.10 -1.40
N LYS A 108 -24.14 -5.41 -1.21
CA LYS A 108 -23.42 -6.40 -2.03
C LYS A 108 -23.60 -6.15 -3.52
N GLN A 109 -24.85 -6.01 -3.99
CA GLN A 109 -25.14 -5.84 -5.42
C GLN A 109 -24.61 -4.53 -5.99
N GLU A 110 -24.68 -3.43 -5.24
CA GLU A 110 -24.06 -2.15 -5.62
C GLU A 110 -22.54 -2.29 -5.77
N CYS A 111 -21.89 -2.95 -4.79
CA CYS A 111 -20.45 -3.19 -4.81
C CYS A 111 -20.04 -4.07 -6.00
N LEU A 112 -20.76 -5.17 -6.25
CA LEU A 112 -20.52 -6.08 -7.37
C LEU A 112 -20.58 -5.34 -8.71
N ALA A 113 -21.62 -4.52 -8.93
CA ALA A 113 -21.80 -3.79 -10.18
C ALA A 113 -20.61 -2.85 -10.47
N VAL A 114 -20.14 -2.10 -9.46
CA VAL A 114 -19.02 -1.19 -9.62
C VAL A 114 -17.69 -1.94 -9.76
N ILE A 115 -17.47 -3.03 -9.00
CA ILE A 115 -16.28 -3.87 -9.17
C ILE A 115 -16.22 -4.42 -10.60
N ASP A 116 -17.33 -4.93 -11.12
CA ASP A 116 -17.41 -5.50 -12.47
C ASP A 116 -17.14 -4.44 -13.56
N GLU A 117 -17.59 -3.20 -13.36
CA GLU A 117 -17.27 -2.08 -14.25
C GLU A 117 -15.77 -1.74 -14.23
N ILE A 118 -15.17 -1.65 -13.03
CA ILE A 118 -13.74 -1.36 -12.87
C ILE A 118 -12.88 -2.44 -13.51
N ILE A 119 -13.16 -3.71 -13.22
CA ILE A 119 -12.42 -4.85 -13.78
C ILE A 119 -12.61 -4.91 -15.29
N GLY A 120 -13.85 -4.76 -15.78
CA GLY A 120 -14.17 -4.77 -17.20
C GLY A 120 -13.41 -3.69 -17.98
N GLU A 121 -13.40 -2.45 -17.48
CA GLU A 121 -12.65 -1.36 -18.10
C GLU A 121 -11.14 -1.59 -18.05
N THR A 122 -10.62 -2.08 -16.91
CA THR A 122 -9.19 -2.38 -16.74
C THR A 122 -8.71 -3.44 -17.73
N LEU A 123 -9.44 -4.55 -17.85
CA LEU A 123 -9.14 -5.62 -18.80
C LEU A 123 -9.24 -5.16 -20.26
N ARG A 124 -10.20 -4.27 -20.56
CA ARG A 124 -10.35 -3.68 -21.90
C ARG A 124 -9.12 -2.83 -22.24
N LEU A 125 -8.73 -1.93 -21.33
CA LEU A 125 -7.58 -1.04 -21.52
C LEU A 125 -6.27 -1.82 -21.66
N GLU A 126 -6.04 -2.82 -20.83
CA GLU A 126 -4.88 -3.70 -20.94
C GLU A 126 -4.87 -4.47 -22.28
N ARG A 127 -6.02 -4.95 -22.75
CA ARG A 127 -6.12 -5.65 -24.04
C ARG A 127 -5.83 -4.73 -25.23
N GLU A 128 -6.34 -3.50 -25.20
CA GLU A 128 -6.20 -2.53 -26.30
C GLU A 128 -4.80 -1.92 -26.36
N HIS A 129 -4.14 -1.73 -25.22
CA HIS A 129 -2.91 -0.96 -25.12
C HIS A 129 -1.71 -1.76 -24.59
N GLY A 130 -1.92 -3.00 -24.16
CA GLY A 130 -0.93 -3.86 -23.52
C GLY A 130 -0.58 -3.43 -22.10
N ILE A 131 0.44 -4.07 -21.54
CA ILE A 131 0.91 -3.83 -20.16
C ILE A 131 1.36 -2.38 -19.92
N TYR A 132 1.75 -1.65 -20.97
CA TYR A 132 2.29 -0.29 -20.87
C TYR A 132 1.24 0.79 -20.60
N PHE A 133 -0.05 0.45 -20.60
CA PHE A 133 -1.09 1.45 -20.34
C PHE A 133 -1.06 1.99 -18.91
N PHE A 134 -0.80 1.10 -17.95
CA PHE A 134 -0.80 1.42 -16.53
C PHE A 134 0.62 1.62 -15.97
N LEU A 135 1.64 1.18 -16.69
CA LEU A 135 3.04 1.40 -16.31
C LEU A 135 3.50 2.83 -16.60
N MET A 136 4.49 3.26 -15.83
CA MET A 136 5.21 4.49 -16.10
C MET A 136 6.00 4.39 -17.42
N PRO A 137 6.21 5.52 -18.12
CA PRO A 137 6.88 5.53 -19.42
C PRO A 137 8.27 4.88 -19.44
N TYR A 138 8.97 4.88 -18.31
CA TYR A 138 10.31 4.29 -18.19
C TYR A 138 10.30 2.75 -18.31
N ALA A 139 9.15 2.08 -18.23
CA ALA A 139 9.03 0.65 -18.55
C ALA A 139 9.51 0.30 -19.98
N LYS A 140 9.58 1.29 -20.87
CA LYS A 140 10.09 1.13 -22.25
C LYS A 140 11.56 1.50 -22.41
N ALA A 141 12.22 1.94 -21.34
CA ALA A 141 13.62 2.38 -21.39
C ALA A 141 14.59 1.21 -21.59
N SER A 142 14.18 -0.02 -21.28
CA SER A 142 14.97 -1.24 -21.47
C SER A 142 14.06 -2.44 -21.75
N PRO A 143 14.57 -3.51 -22.39
CA PRO A 143 13.79 -4.73 -22.59
C PRO A 143 13.66 -5.51 -21.28
N PHE A 144 12.50 -6.12 -21.06
CA PHE A 144 12.33 -7.12 -20.00
C PHE A 144 13.29 -8.29 -20.20
N VAL A 145 13.85 -8.81 -19.12
CA VAL A 145 14.76 -9.96 -19.12
C VAL A 145 14.01 -11.23 -19.50
N VAL A 146 12.84 -11.46 -18.89
CA VAL A 146 11.99 -12.62 -19.18
C VAL A 146 11.05 -12.29 -20.34
N GLN A 147 11.11 -13.10 -21.40
CA GLN A 147 10.31 -12.95 -22.62
C GLN A 147 9.19 -13.99 -22.73
N PRO A 148 8.01 -13.67 -23.29
CA PRO A 148 7.58 -12.34 -23.79
C PRO A 148 7.27 -11.37 -22.63
N PRO A 149 7.36 -10.03 -22.82
CA PRO A 149 7.29 -9.06 -21.73
C PRO A 149 5.93 -9.08 -21.02
N ARG A 150 5.97 -9.13 -19.69
CA ARG A 150 4.81 -8.99 -18.77
C ARG A 150 5.31 -8.26 -17.52
N SER A 151 4.38 -7.65 -16.81
CA SER A 151 4.66 -6.92 -15.57
C SER A 151 3.91 -7.57 -14.42
N LEU A 152 4.66 -7.98 -13.39
CA LEU A 152 4.09 -8.55 -12.18
C LEU A 152 3.16 -7.55 -11.48
N PHE A 153 3.51 -6.26 -11.49
CA PHE A 153 2.64 -5.17 -11.02
C PHE A 153 1.25 -5.23 -11.64
N ILE A 154 1.15 -5.36 -12.96
CA ILE A 154 -0.15 -5.40 -13.63
C ILE A 154 -0.88 -6.73 -13.37
N ASP A 155 -0.14 -7.83 -13.40
CA ASP A 155 -0.72 -9.17 -13.28
C ASP A 155 -1.24 -9.49 -11.89
N SER A 156 -0.48 -9.13 -10.85
CA SER A 156 -0.83 -9.41 -9.47
C SER A 156 -2.07 -8.64 -9.04
N GLU A 157 -2.12 -7.35 -9.38
CA GLU A 157 -3.22 -6.43 -9.08
C GLU A 157 -4.52 -6.90 -9.74
N ILE A 158 -4.49 -7.20 -11.05
CA ILE A 158 -5.67 -7.71 -11.75
C ILE A 158 -6.08 -9.09 -11.24
N ALA A 159 -5.13 -9.97 -10.97
CA ALA A 159 -5.42 -11.29 -10.39
C ALA A 159 -6.11 -11.15 -9.03
N LEU A 160 -5.63 -10.28 -8.14
CA LEU A 160 -6.26 -10.09 -6.84
C LEU A 160 -7.64 -9.44 -6.97
N MET A 161 -7.82 -8.46 -7.87
CA MET A 161 -9.14 -7.88 -8.17
C MET A 161 -10.15 -8.94 -8.63
N LEU A 162 -9.75 -9.82 -9.57
CA LEU A 162 -10.58 -10.94 -10.02
C LEU A 162 -10.89 -11.91 -8.87
N GLY A 163 -9.88 -12.25 -8.08
CA GLY A 163 -9.99 -13.17 -6.94
C GLY A 163 -10.98 -12.66 -5.88
N VAL A 164 -10.79 -11.46 -5.36
CA VAL A 164 -11.68 -10.92 -4.31
C VAL A 164 -13.11 -10.70 -4.81
N ARG A 165 -13.27 -10.38 -6.11
CA ARG A 165 -14.59 -10.31 -6.74
C ARG A 165 -15.30 -11.66 -6.74
N ARG A 166 -14.58 -12.76 -7.05
CA ARG A 166 -15.11 -14.12 -6.99
C ARG A 166 -15.40 -14.59 -5.56
N VAL A 167 -14.57 -14.18 -4.59
CA VAL A 167 -14.82 -14.43 -3.16
C VAL A 167 -16.14 -13.80 -2.71
N LEU A 168 -16.44 -12.58 -3.16
CA LEU A 168 -17.71 -11.92 -2.84
C LEU A 168 -18.91 -12.65 -3.50
N GLU A 169 -18.77 -13.03 -4.77
CA GLU A 169 -19.76 -13.83 -5.50
C GLU A 169 -19.11 -14.53 -6.70
N GLU A 170 -19.30 -15.84 -6.84
CA GLU A 170 -18.66 -16.61 -7.92
C GLU A 170 -19.07 -16.10 -9.30
N ARG A 171 -18.13 -16.13 -10.25
CA ARG A 171 -18.31 -15.64 -11.61
C ARG A 171 -17.40 -16.41 -12.58
N GLU A 172 -18.00 -17.32 -13.34
CA GLU A 172 -17.27 -18.33 -14.12
C GLU A 172 -16.36 -17.75 -15.22
N ASP A 173 -16.75 -16.66 -15.88
CA ASP A 173 -15.88 -16.00 -16.86
C ASP A 173 -14.61 -15.41 -16.23
N TYR A 174 -14.68 -15.01 -14.95
CA TYR A 174 -13.52 -14.49 -14.22
C TYR A 174 -12.62 -15.61 -13.69
N LYS A 175 -13.14 -16.82 -13.51
CA LYS A 175 -12.33 -17.99 -13.13
C LYS A 175 -11.24 -18.29 -14.15
N ALA A 176 -11.61 -18.35 -15.43
CA ALA A 176 -10.67 -18.61 -16.51
C ALA A 176 -9.58 -17.52 -16.59
N LEU A 177 -9.96 -16.26 -16.40
CA LEU A 177 -9.03 -15.13 -16.40
C LEU A 177 -8.06 -15.17 -15.21
N LEU A 178 -8.56 -15.49 -14.01
CA LEU A 178 -7.72 -15.64 -12.82
C LEU A 178 -6.73 -16.79 -12.99
N THR A 179 -7.23 -17.95 -13.43
CA THR A 179 -6.41 -19.15 -13.65
C THR A 179 -5.25 -18.85 -14.60
N ALA A 180 -5.55 -18.27 -15.76
CA ALA A 180 -4.53 -17.94 -16.76
C ALA A 180 -3.47 -16.96 -16.22
N ARG A 181 -3.86 -16.00 -15.38
CA ARG A 181 -2.90 -15.06 -14.76
C ARG A 181 -2.05 -15.74 -13.70
N VAL A 182 -2.64 -16.56 -12.83
CA VAL A 182 -1.91 -17.31 -11.81
C VAL A 182 -0.87 -18.22 -12.45
N GLU A 183 -1.25 -18.98 -13.48
CA GLU A 183 -0.33 -19.83 -14.24
C GLU A 183 0.79 -19.01 -14.88
N ALA A 184 0.46 -17.86 -15.49
CA ALA A 184 1.47 -16.99 -16.09
C ALA A 184 2.45 -16.40 -15.06
N MET A 185 1.97 -16.00 -13.88
CA MET A 185 2.82 -15.50 -12.79
C MET A 185 3.75 -16.59 -12.27
N LEU A 186 3.21 -17.78 -11.98
CA LEU A 186 3.98 -18.94 -11.50
C LEU A 186 5.06 -19.35 -12.49
N GLU A 187 4.71 -19.48 -13.77
CA GLU A 187 5.66 -19.83 -14.83
C GLU A 187 6.79 -18.79 -14.92
N ARG A 188 6.45 -17.50 -14.90
CA ARG A 188 7.45 -16.43 -14.99
C ARG A 188 8.37 -16.38 -13.79
N MET A 189 7.82 -16.53 -12.59
CA MET A 189 8.61 -16.59 -11.36
C MET A 189 9.56 -17.79 -11.40
N ARG A 190 9.10 -18.97 -11.83
CA ARG A 190 9.96 -20.17 -11.97
C ARG A 190 11.05 -20.05 -13.03
N ARG A 191 10.85 -19.22 -14.05
CA ARG A 191 11.85 -18.99 -15.10
C ARG A 191 12.99 -18.09 -14.66
N SER A 192 12.82 -17.29 -13.60
CA SER A 192 13.93 -16.48 -13.09
C SER A 192 14.81 -17.31 -12.14
N PRO A 193 16.11 -16.98 -12.03
CA PRO A 193 17.03 -17.68 -11.13
C PRO A 193 16.65 -17.62 -9.65
N ALA A 194 15.80 -16.66 -9.26
CA ALA A 194 15.46 -16.39 -7.87
C ALA A 194 13.96 -16.46 -7.57
N LEU A 195 13.15 -17.19 -8.36
CA LEU A 195 11.70 -17.33 -8.12
C LEU A 195 10.94 -15.99 -8.04
N VAL A 196 11.38 -15.00 -8.81
CA VAL A 196 10.84 -13.63 -8.86
C VAL A 196 10.40 -13.27 -10.27
N ALA A 197 9.54 -12.27 -10.41
CA ALA A 197 9.12 -11.76 -11.71
C ALA A 197 9.19 -10.23 -11.78
N GLU A 198 9.56 -9.74 -12.95
CA GLU A 198 9.73 -8.32 -13.23
C GLU A 198 8.41 -7.54 -13.13
N SER A 199 8.42 -6.44 -12.40
CA SER A 199 7.40 -5.39 -12.46
C SER A 199 7.74 -4.40 -13.57
N TYR A 200 9.04 -4.08 -13.68
CA TYR A 200 9.70 -3.26 -14.70
C TYR A 200 10.93 -4.00 -15.24
N PRO A 201 11.52 -3.60 -16.38
CA PRO A 201 12.70 -4.26 -16.95
C PRO A 201 13.85 -4.45 -15.95
N ASP A 202 14.14 -5.71 -15.61
CA ASP A 202 15.06 -6.15 -14.56
C ASP A 202 14.82 -5.57 -13.16
N GLU A 203 13.61 -5.07 -12.89
CA GLU A 203 13.21 -4.54 -11.58
C GLU A 203 12.01 -5.30 -11.04
N CYS A 204 12.19 -5.84 -9.85
CA CYS A 204 11.22 -6.63 -9.12
C CYS A 204 10.89 -5.88 -7.84
N TRP A 205 9.59 -5.61 -7.61
CA TRP A 205 9.13 -4.90 -6.42
C TRP A 205 8.44 -5.86 -5.43
N LEU A 206 8.78 -5.75 -4.15
CA LEU A 206 8.27 -6.62 -3.11
C LEU A 206 6.74 -6.48 -2.95
N PHE A 207 6.23 -5.26 -3.08
CA PHE A 207 4.80 -4.99 -3.06
C PHE A 207 4.06 -5.91 -4.03
N ASP A 208 4.48 -5.93 -5.29
CA ASP A 208 3.86 -6.72 -6.36
C ASP A 208 3.96 -8.21 -6.11
N HIS A 209 5.11 -8.67 -5.58
CA HIS A 209 5.30 -10.07 -5.22
C HIS A 209 4.35 -10.48 -4.09
N ALA A 210 4.19 -9.64 -3.07
CA ALA A 210 3.28 -9.93 -1.97
C ALA A 210 1.82 -10.00 -2.44
N VAL A 211 1.40 -9.07 -3.31
CA VAL A 211 0.07 -9.08 -3.94
C VAL A 211 -0.09 -10.33 -4.83
N ALA A 212 0.94 -10.72 -5.59
CA ALA A 212 0.89 -11.91 -6.43
C ALA A 212 0.68 -13.18 -5.60
N LEU A 213 1.43 -13.33 -4.52
CA LEU A 213 1.32 -14.47 -3.60
C LEU A 213 -0.07 -14.52 -2.93
N ALA A 214 -0.61 -13.36 -2.55
CA ALA A 214 -1.97 -13.25 -2.04
C ALA A 214 -3.01 -13.68 -3.10
N ALA A 215 -2.88 -13.21 -4.34
CA ALA A 215 -3.77 -13.57 -5.43
C ALA A 215 -3.75 -15.08 -5.74
N ILE A 216 -2.56 -15.70 -5.73
CA ILE A 216 -2.40 -17.16 -5.91
C ILE A 216 -3.08 -17.91 -4.75
N ARG A 217 -2.92 -17.45 -3.50
CA ARG A 217 -3.60 -18.08 -2.36
C ARG A 217 -5.12 -17.91 -2.41
N VAL A 218 -5.62 -16.78 -2.89
CA VAL A 218 -7.05 -16.57 -3.12
C VAL A 218 -7.57 -17.52 -4.21
N ALA A 219 -6.79 -17.76 -5.27
CA ALA A 219 -7.15 -18.75 -6.28
C ALA A 219 -7.19 -20.18 -5.71
N ASP A 220 -6.21 -20.56 -4.87
CA ASP A 220 -6.23 -21.85 -4.15
C ASP A 220 -7.51 -22.04 -3.32
N PHE A 221 -7.93 -20.99 -2.62
CA PHE A 221 -9.17 -21.00 -1.85
C PHE A 221 -10.42 -21.18 -2.73
N LEU A 222 -10.48 -20.48 -3.88
CA LEU A 222 -11.65 -20.50 -4.76
C LEU A 222 -11.77 -21.81 -5.56
N ASP A 223 -10.65 -22.31 -6.08
CA ASP A 223 -10.63 -23.39 -7.07
C ASP A 223 -10.12 -24.72 -6.53
N GLY A 224 -9.66 -24.75 -5.26
CA GLY A 224 -9.17 -25.96 -4.60
C GLY A 224 -7.79 -26.43 -5.10
N SER A 225 -7.05 -25.57 -5.80
CA SER A 225 -5.63 -25.82 -6.12
C SER A 225 -4.75 -25.71 -4.87
N ASP A 226 -3.52 -26.22 -4.97
CA ASP A 226 -2.54 -26.15 -3.88
C ASP A 226 -1.18 -25.70 -4.40
N HIS A 227 -0.80 -24.46 -4.08
CA HIS A 227 0.52 -23.91 -4.37
C HIS A 227 1.42 -23.84 -3.12
N SER A 228 1.14 -24.61 -2.06
CA SER A 228 1.91 -24.61 -0.81
C SER A 228 3.40 -24.90 -0.99
N ALA A 229 3.77 -25.78 -1.93
CA ALA A 229 5.17 -26.05 -2.25
C ALA A 229 5.88 -24.81 -2.81
N PHE A 230 5.23 -24.13 -3.76
CA PHE A 230 5.74 -22.90 -4.34
C PHE A 230 5.89 -21.79 -3.29
N PHE A 231 4.91 -21.62 -2.41
CA PHE A 231 5.00 -20.63 -1.32
C PHE A 231 6.18 -20.91 -0.39
N ARG A 232 6.41 -22.18 0.00
CA ARG A 232 7.56 -22.54 0.83
C ARG A 232 8.88 -22.22 0.14
N GLU A 233 9.03 -22.59 -1.13
CA GLU A 233 10.24 -22.30 -1.91
C GLU A 233 10.50 -20.79 -2.05
N TRP A 234 9.46 -20.02 -2.33
CA TRP A 234 9.55 -18.56 -2.41
C TRP A 234 9.93 -17.94 -1.05
N MET A 235 9.32 -18.40 0.04
CA MET A 235 9.64 -17.90 1.39
C MET A 235 11.08 -18.19 1.79
N GLU A 236 11.59 -19.40 1.51
CA GLU A 236 12.99 -19.74 1.77
C GLU A 236 13.95 -18.88 0.94
N MET A 237 13.60 -18.60 -0.32
CA MET A 237 14.35 -17.67 -1.16
C MET A 237 14.34 -16.26 -0.57
N ALA A 238 13.16 -15.72 -0.23
CA ALA A 238 13.00 -14.36 0.27
C ALA A 238 13.71 -14.15 1.61
N LYS A 239 13.58 -15.10 2.55
CA LYS A 239 14.26 -15.05 3.85
C LYS A 239 15.78 -15.07 3.69
N ARG A 240 16.30 -15.83 2.72
CA ARG A 240 17.74 -15.95 2.47
C ARG A 240 18.32 -14.76 1.72
N GLN A 241 17.60 -14.24 0.72
CA GLN A 241 18.17 -13.32 -0.27
C GLN A 241 17.57 -11.94 -0.27
N LEU A 242 16.36 -11.73 0.25
CA LEU A 242 15.65 -10.44 0.18
C LEU A 242 15.57 -9.73 1.53
N VAL A 243 16.08 -10.33 2.61
CA VAL A 243 16.11 -9.68 3.92
C VAL A 243 17.32 -8.77 4.03
N HIS A 244 17.06 -7.49 4.32
CA HIS A 244 18.07 -6.50 4.65
C HIS A 244 18.70 -6.83 6.02
N SER A 245 20.01 -7.07 6.03
CA SER A 245 20.72 -7.61 7.19
C SER A 245 20.64 -6.74 8.45
N SER A 246 20.61 -5.41 8.30
CA SER A 246 20.66 -4.49 9.45
C SER A 246 19.32 -4.37 10.17
N THR A 247 18.21 -4.51 9.45
CA THR A 247 16.85 -4.33 10.01
C THR A 247 16.13 -5.67 10.22
N GLY A 248 16.51 -6.70 9.46
CA GLY A 248 15.76 -7.95 9.35
C GLY A 248 14.45 -7.80 8.57
N LEU A 249 14.26 -6.68 7.86
CA LEU A 249 13.09 -6.45 7.00
C LEU A 249 13.38 -6.89 5.57
N LEU A 250 12.37 -7.33 4.86
CA LEU A 250 12.45 -7.48 3.40
C LEU A 250 12.75 -6.13 2.73
N VAL A 251 13.56 -6.15 1.68
CA VAL A 251 13.84 -5.00 0.82
C VAL A 251 12.67 -4.71 -0.13
N SER A 252 12.52 -3.46 -0.58
CA SER A 252 11.43 -3.06 -1.47
C SER A 252 11.68 -3.39 -2.94
N SER A 253 12.92 -3.28 -3.41
CA SER A 253 13.24 -3.53 -4.82
C SER A 253 14.52 -4.34 -5.01
N PHE A 254 14.53 -5.18 -6.04
CA PHE A 254 15.64 -6.07 -6.38
C PHE A 254 15.63 -6.45 -7.87
N THR A 255 16.70 -7.07 -8.37
CA THR A 255 16.79 -7.57 -9.76
C THR A 255 16.17 -8.95 -9.92
N THR A 256 16.10 -9.44 -11.16
CA THR A 256 15.68 -10.82 -11.47
C THR A 256 16.58 -11.91 -10.87
N THR A 257 17.78 -11.55 -10.40
CA THR A 257 18.72 -12.41 -9.68
C THR A 257 18.70 -12.19 -8.17
N ALA A 258 17.69 -11.50 -7.65
CA ALA A 258 17.53 -11.11 -6.25
C ALA A 258 18.66 -10.22 -5.69
N GLN A 259 19.36 -9.47 -6.55
CA GLN A 259 20.28 -8.45 -6.10
C GLN A 259 19.49 -7.24 -5.59
N HIS A 260 19.75 -6.82 -4.34
CA HIS A 260 19.10 -5.65 -3.74
C HIS A 260 19.37 -4.39 -4.56
N ARG A 261 18.33 -3.60 -4.80
CA ARG A 261 18.43 -2.26 -5.38
C ARG A 261 18.17 -1.22 -4.30
N ASP A 262 16.97 -1.27 -3.71
CA ASP A 262 16.59 -0.46 -2.56
C ASP A 262 16.50 -1.28 -1.27
N GLY A 263 16.43 -0.57 -0.14
CA GLY A 263 16.31 -1.17 1.19
C GLY A 263 14.86 -1.44 1.56
N PRO A 264 14.57 -1.71 2.84
CA PRO A 264 13.19 -1.77 3.32
C PRO A 264 12.51 -0.41 3.21
N GLU A 265 11.25 -0.42 2.82
CA GLU A 265 10.50 0.80 2.47
C GLU A 265 9.10 0.78 3.08
N GLY A 266 8.67 1.90 3.64
CA GLY A 266 7.36 2.09 4.25
C GLY A 266 6.21 1.88 3.26
N SER A 267 6.30 2.45 2.06
CA SER A 267 5.27 2.28 1.03
C SER A 267 5.18 0.84 0.46
N SER A 268 6.08 -0.06 0.85
CA SER A 268 6.05 -1.47 0.44
C SER A 268 5.77 -2.44 1.59
N ILE A 269 6.48 -2.32 2.70
CA ILE A 269 6.58 -3.37 3.72
C ILE A 269 5.27 -3.63 4.47
N TRP A 270 4.44 -2.61 4.67
CA TRP A 270 3.18 -2.77 5.39
C TRP A 270 2.16 -3.59 4.60
N MET A 271 2.07 -3.34 3.29
CA MET A 271 1.28 -4.17 2.39
C MET A 271 1.88 -5.58 2.29
N ALA A 272 3.20 -5.69 2.16
CA ALA A 272 3.85 -6.99 2.11
C ALA A 272 3.54 -7.84 3.35
N ALA A 273 3.65 -7.26 4.55
CA ALA A 273 3.28 -7.93 5.79
C ALA A 273 1.80 -8.32 5.80
N HIS A 274 0.88 -7.47 5.32
CA HIS A 274 -0.54 -7.82 5.21
C HIS A 274 -0.76 -9.06 4.33
N CYS A 275 -0.26 -9.03 3.09
CA CYS A 275 -0.46 -10.10 2.11
C CYS A 275 0.22 -11.41 2.54
N LEU A 276 1.43 -11.33 3.10
CA LEU A 276 2.19 -12.52 3.51
C LEU A 276 1.50 -13.32 4.62
N ARG A 277 0.56 -12.73 5.38
CA ARG A 277 -0.24 -13.48 6.36
C ARG A 277 -0.98 -14.67 5.74
N LEU A 278 -1.34 -14.55 4.46
CA LEU A 278 -2.05 -15.61 3.75
C LEU A 278 -1.15 -16.83 3.49
N ILE A 279 0.18 -16.69 3.51
CA ILE A 279 1.11 -17.77 3.15
C ILE A 279 2.08 -18.18 4.26
N ASP A 280 2.49 -17.25 5.13
CA ASP A 280 3.38 -17.46 6.28
C ASP A 280 3.07 -16.39 7.36
N GLU A 281 2.11 -16.71 8.24
CA GLU A 281 1.61 -15.78 9.25
C GLU A 281 2.67 -15.38 10.28
N GLU A 282 3.54 -16.31 10.68
CA GLU A 282 4.60 -16.04 11.66
C GLU A 282 5.60 -15.04 11.11
N PHE A 283 6.07 -15.26 9.88
CA PHE A 283 7.01 -14.34 9.25
C PHE A 283 6.36 -12.99 8.96
N ALA A 284 5.11 -12.96 8.50
CA ALA A 284 4.37 -11.73 8.28
C ALA A 284 4.27 -10.87 9.56
N LEU A 285 3.99 -11.51 10.70
CA LEU A 285 3.95 -10.83 12.01
C LEU A 285 5.32 -10.33 12.46
N ASP A 286 6.39 -11.09 12.22
CA ASP A 286 7.76 -10.64 12.48
C ASP A 286 8.12 -9.41 11.64
N GLN A 287 7.81 -9.42 10.34
CA GLN A 287 8.01 -8.29 9.43
C GLN A 287 7.23 -7.05 9.89
N TYR A 288 5.95 -7.20 10.25
CA TYR A 288 5.14 -6.12 10.80
C TYR A 288 5.75 -5.50 12.06
N ARG A 289 6.14 -6.34 13.02
CA ARG A 289 6.74 -5.88 14.29
C ARG A 289 8.06 -5.16 14.07
N ARG A 290 8.88 -5.64 13.13
CA ARG A 290 10.12 -4.96 12.74
C ARG A 290 9.83 -3.63 12.06
N ALA A 291 8.86 -3.57 11.15
CA ALA A 291 8.47 -2.34 10.47
C ALA A 291 7.96 -1.29 11.49
N ARG A 292 7.14 -1.70 12.47
CA ARG A 292 6.70 -0.82 13.58
C ARG A 292 7.86 -0.25 14.36
N ARG A 293 8.90 -1.05 14.64
CA ARG A 293 10.10 -0.56 15.34
C ARG A 293 11.00 0.34 14.49
N GLN A 294 11.17 0.01 13.20
CA GLN A 294 12.13 0.67 12.32
C GLN A 294 11.57 1.93 11.66
N LEU A 295 10.29 1.90 11.29
CA LEU A 295 9.63 2.93 10.49
C LEU A 295 8.57 3.68 11.28
N GLY A 296 7.92 3.02 12.24
CA GLY A 296 6.93 3.65 13.11
C GLY A 296 7.52 4.79 13.96
N ALA A 297 6.73 5.84 14.13
CA ALA A 297 7.08 6.97 14.97
C ALA A 297 5.83 7.59 15.57
N THR A 298 5.99 8.16 16.77
CA THR A 298 4.94 8.90 17.46
C THR A 298 5.50 10.18 18.07
N LEU A 299 4.79 11.29 17.92
CA LEU A 299 5.13 12.55 18.58
C LEU A 299 3.85 13.32 18.91
N CYS A 300 3.74 13.77 20.16
CA CYS A 300 2.63 14.59 20.65
C CYS A 300 1.23 14.01 20.36
N GLY A 301 1.09 12.68 20.38
CA GLY A 301 -0.18 11.98 20.12
C GLY A 301 -0.48 11.68 18.65
N PHE A 302 0.43 12.01 17.73
CA PHE A 302 0.33 11.64 16.32
C PHE A 302 1.27 10.47 16.01
N GLY A 303 0.74 9.42 15.39
CA GLY A 303 1.50 8.30 14.85
C GLY A 303 1.68 8.41 13.34
N TRP A 304 2.82 7.96 12.82
CA TRP A 304 3.10 7.89 11.39
C TRP A 304 4.13 6.79 11.07
N SER A 305 4.28 6.50 9.77
CA SER A 305 5.40 5.73 9.26
C SER A 305 6.39 6.65 8.55
N ARG A 306 7.68 6.38 8.75
CA ARG A 306 8.75 6.84 7.86
C ARG A 306 8.76 6.00 6.59
N GLU A 307 9.41 6.54 5.56
CA GLU A 307 9.68 5.78 4.34
C GLU A 307 10.87 4.83 4.54
N TRP A 308 12.01 5.38 4.94
CA TRP A 308 13.24 4.62 5.09
C TRP A 308 13.58 4.40 6.57
N PRO A 309 14.13 3.23 6.94
CA PRO A 309 14.72 3.04 8.26
C PRO A 309 15.99 3.89 8.38
N ALA A 310 16.42 4.20 9.62
CA ALA A 310 17.63 5.00 9.85
C ALA A 310 18.92 4.36 9.26
N SER A 311 18.90 3.03 9.04
CA SER A 311 20.00 2.29 8.43
C SER A 311 20.04 2.37 6.90
N TRP A 312 19.08 3.04 6.27
CA TRP A 312 18.99 3.16 4.81
C TRP A 312 18.78 4.61 4.39
N SER A 313 19.36 4.97 3.25
CA SER A 313 19.16 6.27 2.62
C SER A 313 18.95 6.03 1.12
N GLY A 314 17.68 6.00 0.71
CA GLY A 314 17.26 5.92 -0.68
C GLY A 314 16.73 7.26 -1.19
N PRO A 315 16.62 7.45 -2.52
CA PRO A 315 15.79 8.53 -3.05
C PRO A 315 14.35 8.37 -2.56
N MET A 316 13.59 9.46 -2.44
CA MET A 316 12.14 9.33 -2.30
C MET A 316 11.59 8.87 -3.64
N ASP A 317 10.86 7.77 -3.64
CA ASP A 317 10.17 7.28 -4.82
C ASP A 317 8.80 7.98 -4.98
N ILE A 318 8.05 7.60 -6.02
CA ILE A 318 6.74 8.21 -6.28
C ILE A 318 5.68 7.74 -5.28
N ASP A 319 5.84 6.55 -4.71
CA ASP A 319 4.87 5.90 -3.82
C ASP A 319 4.98 6.36 -2.37
N SER A 320 6.14 6.90 -2.00
CA SER A 320 6.40 7.63 -0.76
C SER A 320 5.41 8.80 -0.56
N GLY A 321 4.97 9.39 -1.67
CA GLY A 321 4.19 10.61 -1.68
C GLY A 321 4.93 11.80 -1.04
N LEU A 322 4.17 12.75 -0.50
CA LEU A 322 4.77 13.89 0.19
C LEU A 322 5.43 13.41 1.50
N VAL A 323 6.73 13.70 1.65
CA VAL A 323 7.45 13.44 2.90
C VAL A 323 7.74 14.74 3.64
N VAL A 324 7.24 14.84 4.87
CA VAL A 324 7.49 16.01 5.72
C VAL A 324 8.94 15.99 6.19
N PRO A 325 9.79 16.98 5.80
CA PRO A 325 11.19 17.01 6.20
C PRO A 325 11.35 17.05 7.72
N VAL A 326 12.53 16.65 8.21
CA VAL A 326 12.91 16.59 9.65
C VAL A 326 12.18 15.49 10.44
N LEU A 327 10.86 15.39 10.33
CA LEU A 327 10.07 14.34 11.01
C LEU A 327 10.04 13.02 10.22
N GLY A 328 10.30 13.10 8.92
CA GLY A 328 10.31 11.94 8.01
C GLY A 328 8.94 11.31 7.85
N ILE A 329 7.86 12.10 7.95
CA ILE A 329 6.48 11.59 7.82
C ILE A 329 6.24 11.27 6.36
N SER A 330 6.09 9.99 6.01
CA SER A 330 5.73 9.56 4.66
C SER A 330 4.22 9.39 4.53
N ALA A 331 3.63 10.03 3.51
CA ALA A 331 2.20 9.88 3.23
C ALA A 331 1.87 8.44 2.78
N GLY A 332 2.64 7.88 1.85
CA GLY A 332 2.44 6.53 1.34
C GLY A 332 2.65 5.47 2.42
N GLY A 333 3.81 5.53 3.09
CA GLY A 333 4.12 4.63 4.20
C GLY A 333 3.09 4.72 5.34
N SER A 334 2.62 5.92 5.68
CA SER A 334 1.60 6.07 6.75
C SER A 334 0.22 5.54 6.32
N GLY A 335 -0.15 5.72 5.05
CA GLY A 335 -1.39 5.15 4.51
C GLY A 335 -1.40 3.62 4.60
N LEU A 336 -0.30 2.98 4.18
CA LEU A 336 -0.18 1.52 4.21
C LEU A 336 0.06 0.98 5.62
N ALA A 337 0.64 1.76 6.53
CA ALA A 337 0.73 1.40 7.94
C ALA A 337 -0.65 1.12 8.56
N PHE A 338 -1.72 1.80 8.12
CA PHE A 338 -3.08 1.47 8.57
C PHE A 338 -3.54 0.08 8.10
N ILE A 339 -3.14 -0.34 6.90
CA ILE A 339 -3.42 -1.70 6.42
C ILE A 339 -2.69 -2.72 7.31
N GLY A 340 -1.40 -2.48 7.59
CA GLY A 340 -0.64 -3.29 8.53
C GLY A 340 -1.30 -3.37 9.90
N ALA A 341 -1.58 -2.21 10.51
CA ALA A 341 -2.18 -2.13 11.84
C ALA A 341 -3.54 -2.86 11.91
N GLY A 342 -4.44 -2.62 10.95
CA GLY A 342 -5.73 -3.30 10.88
C GLY A 342 -5.61 -4.81 10.70
N SER A 343 -4.57 -5.28 9.99
CA SER A 343 -4.31 -6.70 9.76
C SER A 343 -3.86 -7.44 11.01
N PHE A 344 -3.03 -6.78 11.82
CA PHE A 344 -2.43 -7.37 13.01
C PHE A 344 -3.15 -6.97 14.31
N GLY A 345 -4.32 -6.32 14.21
CA GLY A 345 -5.15 -5.91 15.35
C GLY A 345 -4.49 -4.85 16.23
N ASP A 346 -3.60 -4.06 15.65
CA ASP A 346 -2.83 -3.05 16.35
C ASP A 346 -3.63 -1.73 16.41
N ASN A 347 -4.05 -1.36 17.62
CA ASN A 347 -4.88 -0.19 17.88
C ASN A 347 -4.10 0.94 18.56
N ASP A 348 -2.79 0.78 18.74
CA ASP A 348 -1.90 1.69 19.48
C ASP A 348 -1.17 2.68 18.58
#